data_AF-A0A8D9E6Y7-F1
#
_entry.id   AF-A0A8D9E6Y7-F1
#
_cell.length_a   1.000
_cell.length_b   1.000
_cell.length_c   1.000
_cell.angle_alpha   90.00
_cell.angle_beta   90.00
_cell.angle_gamma   90.00
#
_symmetry.space_group_name_H-M   'P 1'
#
loop_
_entity.id
_entity.type
_entity.pdbx_description
1 polymer ?
#
loop_
_entity_poly.entity_id
_entity_poly.type
_entity_poly.pdbx_seq_one_letter_code
_entity_poly.pdbx_strand_id
1 'polypeptide(L)'
;PPSDFLLRKQERLLGSITHGLLAQRQAFQKCRESIVSSCPAAAPLIDKFFLEESSEFRQESDALLQFACGKRAEILADRRKAVEPKGSESRRRLRQIPPSSSHLYDEDQLAKWSSVEPAQQRPQKRPAPDANLGSPFQAAKKQRFVSFKKKGGGEQLQRPQDPSKRSFKGSQRTTSQKGMRPGGQKSSKRF
;
A
#
# COMPACT_ATOMS: atom_id res chain seq x y z
N PRO A 1 12.94 -6.00 7.62
CA PRO A 1 11.74 -6.78 7.99
C PRO A 1 11.49 -7.96 7.02
N PRO A 2 11.14 -9.15 7.53
CA PRO A 2 10.92 -10.36 6.71
C PRO A 2 9.84 -10.21 5.62
N SER A 3 8.95 -9.21 5.73
CA SER A 3 7.96 -8.86 4.72
C SER A 3 8.54 -8.29 3.41
N ASP A 4 9.64 -7.52 3.46
CA ASP A 4 10.20 -6.86 2.27
C ASP A 4 10.84 -7.87 1.29
N PHE A 5 11.44 -8.94 1.80
CA PHE A 5 12.03 -9.98 0.96
C PHE A 5 10.97 -10.71 0.11
N LEU A 6 9.82 -11.01 0.69
CA LEU A 6 8.72 -11.64 -0.05
C LEU A 6 8.15 -10.69 -1.10
N LEU A 7 7.95 -9.42 -0.75
CA LEU A 7 7.49 -8.40 -1.68
C LEU A 7 8.46 -8.20 -2.86
N ARG A 8 9.78 -8.23 -2.61
CA ARG A 8 10.80 -8.20 -3.68
C ARG A 8 10.68 -9.38 -4.64
N LYS A 9 10.45 -10.60 -4.12
CA LYS A 9 10.27 -11.78 -4.97
C LYS A 9 9.03 -11.66 -5.85
N GLN A 10 7.92 -11.20 -5.28
CA GLN A 10 6.68 -11.00 -6.02
C GLN A 10 6.81 -9.88 -7.07
N GLU A 11 7.46 -8.76 -6.72
CA GLU A 11 7.73 -7.66 -7.66
C GLU A 11 8.56 -8.14 -8.85
N ARG A 12 9.62 -8.94 -8.60
CA ARG A 12 10.42 -9.56 -9.66
C ARG A 12 9.59 -10.48 -10.56
N LEU A 13 8.76 -11.34 -9.98
CA LEU A 13 7.90 -12.24 -10.73
C LEU A 13 6.94 -11.47 -11.65
N LEU A 14 6.27 -10.44 -11.13
CA LEU A 14 5.38 -9.60 -11.94
C LEU A 14 6.15 -8.82 -13.00
N GLY A 15 7.38 -8.39 -12.70
CA GLY A 15 8.29 -7.81 -13.70
C GLY A 15 8.58 -8.77 -14.85
N SER A 16 8.91 -10.02 -14.55
CA SER A 16 9.13 -11.07 -15.56
C SER A 16 7.87 -11.36 -16.39
N ILE A 17 6.70 -11.43 -15.75
CA ILE A 17 5.42 -11.63 -16.46
C ILE A 17 5.15 -10.46 -17.40
N THR A 18 5.28 -9.22 -16.91
CA THR A 18 5.08 -8.00 -17.72
C THR A 18 6.02 -8.00 -18.93
N HIS A 19 7.30 -8.35 -18.74
CA HIS A 19 8.26 -8.47 -19.82
C HIS A 19 7.83 -9.53 -20.85
N GLY A 20 7.41 -10.71 -20.39
CA GLY A 20 6.92 -11.78 -21.27
C GLY A 20 5.72 -11.36 -22.12
N LEU A 21 4.74 -10.66 -21.53
CA LEU A 21 3.57 -10.14 -22.25
C LEU A 21 3.97 -9.13 -23.33
N LEU A 22 4.89 -8.21 -23.02
CA LEU A 22 5.39 -7.24 -23.99
C LEU A 22 6.18 -7.91 -25.12
N ALA A 23 7.02 -8.90 -24.80
CA ALA A 23 7.75 -9.68 -25.80
C ALA A 23 6.81 -10.45 -26.73
N GLN A 24 5.75 -11.06 -26.19
CA GLN A 24 4.72 -11.73 -26.97
C GLN A 24 4.01 -10.77 -27.93
N ARG A 25 3.65 -9.57 -27.47
CA ARG A 25 3.06 -8.53 -28.32
C ARG A 25 4.00 -8.09 -29.44
N GLN A 26 5.29 -7.91 -29.12
CA GLN A 26 6.29 -7.55 -30.13
C GLN A 26 6.44 -8.66 -31.19
N ALA A 27 6.47 -9.93 -30.76
CA ALA A 27 6.52 -11.06 -31.67
C ALA A 27 5.26 -11.12 -32.57
N PHE A 28 4.08 -10.88 -32.00
CA PHE A 28 2.83 -10.80 -32.74
C PHE A 28 2.88 -9.73 -33.85
N GLN A 29 3.39 -8.53 -33.55
CA GLN A 29 3.52 -7.47 -34.56
C GLN A 29 4.45 -7.87 -35.71
N LYS A 30 5.59 -8.50 -35.42
CA LYS A 30 6.51 -9.02 -36.45
C LYS A 30 5.85 -10.11 -37.32
N CYS A 31 5.08 -11.01 -36.70
CA CYS A 31 4.33 -12.03 -37.44
C CYS A 31 3.27 -11.39 -38.35
N ARG A 32 2.55 -10.37 -37.86
CA ARG A 32 1.60 -9.59 -38.66
C ARG A 32 2.27 -8.97 -39.87
N GLU A 33 3.39 -8.26 -39.68
CA GLU A 33 4.15 -7.65 -40.77
C GLU A 33 4.53 -8.68 -41.85
N SER A 34 4.98 -9.87 -41.41
CA SER A 34 5.33 -10.97 -42.30
C SER A 34 4.12 -11.50 -43.09
N ILE A 35 2.98 -11.69 -42.43
CA ILE A 35 1.72 -12.14 -43.06
C ILE A 35 1.22 -11.10 -44.06
N VAL A 36 1.20 -9.82 -43.67
CA VAL A 36 0.73 -8.73 -44.55
C VAL A 36 1.63 -8.58 -45.77
N SER A 37 2.95 -8.79 -45.64
CA SER A 37 3.84 -8.76 -46.82
C SER A 37 3.59 -9.93 -47.77
N SER A 38 3.22 -11.11 -47.25
CA SER A 38 2.97 -12.31 -48.05
C SER A 38 1.55 -12.35 -48.62
N CYS A 39 0.58 -11.79 -47.91
CA CYS A 39 -0.83 -11.75 -48.26
C CYS A 39 -1.46 -10.42 -47.82
N PRO A 40 -1.35 -9.36 -48.64
CA PRO A 40 -1.88 -8.04 -48.29
C PRO A 40 -3.38 -8.03 -48.02
N ALA A 41 -4.15 -8.93 -48.66
CA ALA A 41 -5.59 -9.06 -48.46
C ALA A 41 -5.98 -9.50 -47.04
N ALA A 42 -5.05 -10.09 -46.27
CA ALA A 42 -5.28 -10.49 -44.88
C ALA A 42 -5.22 -9.31 -43.89
N ALA A 43 -4.59 -8.19 -44.26
CA ALA A 43 -4.42 -7.02 -43.39
C ALA A 43 -5.73 -6.51 -42.73
N PRO A 44 -6.83 -6.24 -43.47
CA PRO A 44 -8.07 -5.76 -42.86
C PRO A 44 -8.70 -6.79 -41.90
N LEU A 45 -8.53 -8.09 -42.16
CA LEU A 45 -9.03 -9.13 -41.26
C LEU A 45 -8.21 -9.17 -39.97
N ILE A 46 -6.89 -9.10 -40.07
CA ILE A 46 -6.01 -9.08 -38.90
C ILE A 46 -6.32 -7.86 -38.03
N ASP A 47 -6.45 -6.69 -38.65
CA ASP A 47 -6.71 -5.46 -37.92
C ASP A 47 -8.06 -5.54 -37.19
N LYS A 48 -9.11 -5.99 -37.89
CA LYS A 48 -10.45 -6.18 -37.33
C LYS A 48 -10.50 -7.16 -36.15
N PHE A 49 -9.85 -8.32 -36.27
CA PHE A 49 -9.97 -9.38 -35.27
C PHE A 49 -8.95 -9.30 -34.13
N PHE A 50 -7.86 -8.55 -34.27
CA PHE A 50 -6.78 -8.54 -33.29
C PHE A 50 -6.29 -7.16 -32.84
N LEU A 51 -6.49 -6.10 -33.64
CA LEU A 51 -5.93 -4.78 -33.33
C LEU A 51 -6.96 -3.71 -32.99
N GLU A 52 -8.18 -3.83 -33.54
CA GLU A 52 -9.29 -2.97 -33.14
C GLU A 52 -9.51 -3.03 -31.62
N GLU A 53 -9.79 -1.89 -31.01
CA GLU A 53 -10.04 -1.77 -29.56
C GLU A 53 -11.26 -2.60 -29.12
N SER A 54 -12.21 -2.82 -30.03
CA SER A 54 -13.38 -3.68 -29.83
C SER A 54 -13.08 -5.17 -29.92
N SER A 55 -11.89 -5.57 -30.39
CA SER A 55 -11.56 -7.00 -30.55
C SER A 55 -11.29 -7.66 -29.19
N GLU A 56 -11.83 -8.87 -29.01
CA GLU A 56 -11.66 -9.64 -27.77
C GLU A 56 -10.18 -9.89 -27.47
N PHE A 57 -9.38 -10.18 -28.51
CA PHE A 57 -7.94 -10.39 -28.35
C PHE A 57 -7.24 -9.14 -27.80
N ARG A 58 -7.54 -7.95 -28.35
CA ARG A 58 -6.91 -6.72 -27.90
C ARG A 58 -7.31 -6.39 -26.47
N GLN A 59 -8.59 -6.51 -26.15
CA GLN A 59 -9.13 -6.26 -24.82
C GLN A 59 -8.51 -7.17 -23.78
N GLU A 60 -8.47 -8.48 -24.03
CA GLU A 60 -7.90 -9.44 -23.09
C GLU A 60 -6.39 -9.23 -22.92
N SER A 61 -5.68 -8.96 -24.02
CA SER A 61 -4.25 -8.64 -23.95
C SER A 61 -4.01 -7.40 -23.08
N ASP A 62 -4.77 -6.33 -23.29
CA ASP A 62 -4.64 -5.06 -22.56
C ASP A 62 -5.04 -5.22 -21.08
N ALA A 63 -6.10 -5.97 -20.80
CA ALA A 63 -6.52 -6.32 -19.45
C ALA A 63 -5.44 -7.09 -18.69
N LEU A 64 -4.80 -8.09 -19.32
CA LEU A 64 -3.70 -8.85 -18.72
C LEU A 64 -2.49 -7.96 -18.39
N LEU A 65 -2.12 -7.08 -19.32
CA LEU A 65 -1.00 -6.15 -19.11
C LEU A 65 -1.31 -5.15 -18.00
N GLN A 66 -2.52 -4.58 -18.01
CA GLN A 66 -2.99 -3.66 -16.96
C GLN A 66 -3.03 -4.35 -15.60
N PHE A 67 -3.51 -5.60 -15.52
CA PHE A 67 -3.54 -6.39 -14.29
C PHE A 67 -2.14 -6.61 -13.74
N ALA A 68 -1.19 -7.08 -14.56
CA ALA A 68 0.18 -7.33 -14.14
C ALA A 68 0.87 -6.04 -13.66
N CYS A 69 0.74 -4.95 -14.43
CA CYS A 69 1.27 -3.64 -14.07
C CYS A 69 0.64 -3.07 -12.80
N GLY A 70 -0.69 -3.19 -12.66
CA GLY A 70 -1.44 -2.73 -11.49
C GLY A 70 -1.01 -3.47 -10.23
N LYS A 71 -0.91 -4.80 -10.29
CA LYS A 71 -0.42 -5.61 -9.16
C LYS A 71 1.02 -5.28 -8.80
N ARG A 72 1.87 -5.02 -9.80
CA ARG A 72 3.26 -4.61 -9.55
C ARG A 72 3.31 -3.26 -8.84
N ALA A 73 2.46 -2.31 -9.23
CA ALA A 73 2.35 -1.00 -8.59
C ALA A 73 1.89 -1.10 -7.12
N GLU A 74 0.92 -1.98 -6.82
CA GLU A 74 0.50 -2.27 -5.44
C GLU A 74 1.68 -2.76 -4.59
N ILE A 75 2.45 -3.73 -5.09
CA ILE A 75 3.61 -4.27 -4.37
C ILE A 75 4.69 -3.20 -4.17
N LEU A 76 4.94 -2.35 -5.16
CA LEU A 76 5.88 -1.24 -5.01
C LEU A 76 5.42 -0.26 -3.92
N ALA A 77 4.13 0.04 -3.84
CA ALA A 77 3.57 0.88 -2.77
C ALA A 77 3.76 0.23 -1.39
N ASP A 78 3.53 -1.08 -1.26
CA ASP A 78 3.74 -1.82 -0.01
C ASP A 78 5.22 -1.83 0.41
N ARG A 79 6.14 -2.02 -0.54
CA ARG A 79 7.59 -1.94 -0.29
C ARG A 79 8.01 -0.55 0.17
N ARG A 80 7.46 0.50 -0.45
CA ARG A 80 7.72 1.89 -0.05
C ARG A 80 7.21 2.16 1.37
N LYS A 81 6.00 1.69 1.69
CA LYS A 81 5.40 1.79 3.02
C LYS A 81 6.24 1.09 4.09
N ALA A 82 6.84 -0.06 3.76
CA ALA A 82 7.69 -0.82 4.69
C ALA A 82 8.98 -0.10 5.10
N VAL A 83 9.43 0.88 4.31
CA VAL A 83 10.64 1.68 4.56
C VAL A 83 10.34 3.13 4.96
N GLU A 84 9.06 3.48 5.20
CA GLU A 84 8.69 4.83 5.62
C GLU A 84 9.24 5.19 7.01
N PRO A 85 9.71 6.44 7.21
CA PRO A 85 10.13 6.91 8.52
C PRO A 85 8.93 7.05 9.48
N LYS A 86 9.23 7.06 10.78
CA LYS A 86 8.22 7.22 11.85
C LYS A 86 7.63 8.64 11.90
N GLY A 87 8.41 9.67 11.56
CA GLY A 87 7.98 11.08 11.59
C GLY A 87 6.99 11.43 10.49
N SER A 88 5.90 12.14 10.85
CA SER A 88 4.82 12.53 9.92
C SER A 88 5.31 13.42 8.77
N GLU A 89 6.10 14.44 9.07
CA GLU A 89 6.65 15.36 8.06
C GLU A 89 7.64 14.67 7.11
N SER A 90 8.57 13.90 7.66
CA SER A 90 9.54 13.13 6.87
C SER A 90 8.85 12.14 5.94
N ARG A 91 7.79 11.48 6.42
CA ARG A 91 6.97 10.56 5.62
C ARG A 91 6.22 11.29 4.51
N ARG A 92 5.60 12.44 4.80
CA ARG A 92 4.88 13.24 3.80
C ARG A 92 5.80 13.67 2.66
N ARG A 93 7.02 14.14 2.98
CA ARG A 93 8.03 14.53 1.99
C ARG A 93 8.53 13.33 1.18
N LEU A 94 8.81 12.19 1.82
CA LEU A 94 9.28 10.97 1.14
C LEU A 94 8.25 10.41 0.14
N ARG A 95 6.95 10.54 0.43
CA ARG A 95 5.87 10.10 -0.48
C ARG A 95 5.79 10.90 -1.78
N GLN A 96 6.28 12.14 -1.80
CA GLN A 96 6.27 12.98 -3.00
C GLN A 96 7.30 12.54 -4.04
N ILE A 97 8.33 11.80 -3.61
CA ILE A 97 9.36 11.30 -4.50
C ILE A 97 8.77 10.13 -5.33
N PRO A 98 8.77 10.18 -6.66
CA PRO A 98 8.28 9.07 -7.47
C PRO A 98 9.21 7.84 -7.35
N PRO A 99 8.72 6.63 -7.65
CA PRO A 99 9.61 5.49 -7.83
C PRO A 99 10.47 5.68 -9.09
N SER A 100 11.66 5.10 -9.13
CA SER A 100 12.50 5.08 -10.32
C SER A 100 12.38 3.73 -11.06
N SER A 101 13.10 3.60 -12.19
CA SER A 101 13.13 2.36 -12.96
C SER A 101 13.80 1.20 -12.22
N SER A 102 14.73 1.49 -11.30
CA SER A 102 15.56 0.51 -10.58
C SER A 102 15.38 0.54 -9.07
N HIS A 103 14.92 1.66 -8.51
CA HIS A 103 14.84 1.92 -7.07
C HIS A 103 13.43 2.28 -6.64
N LEU A 104 13.14 2.09 -5.34
CA LEU A 104 11.84 2.43 -4.75
C LEU A 104 11.52 3.93 -4.79
N TYR A 105 12.56 4.76 -4.92
CA TYR A 105 12.51 6.21 -4.99
C TYR A 105 13.52 6.68 -6.04
N ASP A 106 13.21 7.80 -6.68
CA ASP A 106 14.16 8.55 -7.50
C ASP A 106 15.39 8.99 -6.67
N GLU A 107 16.58 8.61 -7.12
CA GLU A 107 17.82 8.77 -6.33
C GLU A 107 18.21 10.24 -6.17
N ASP A 108 18.07 11.04 -7.24
CA ASP A 108 18.41 12.46 -7.23
C ASP A 108 17.51 13.25 -6.29
N GLN A 109 16.21 12.94 -6.28
CA GLN A 109 15.26 13.55 -5.36
C GLN A 109 15.44 13.05 -3.93
N LEU A 110 15.82 11.78 -3.73
CA LEU A 110 16.09 11.22 -2.41
C LEU A 110 17.38 11.79 -1.79
N ALA A 111 18.42 12.05 -2.57
CA ALA A 111 19.65 12.70 -2.11
C ALA A 111 19.42 14.15 -1.65
N LYS A 112 18.53 14.87 -2.34
CA LYS A 112 18.08 16.22 -1.93
C LYS A 112 17.26 16.18 -0.64
N TRP A 113 16.55 15.09 -0.37
CA TRP A 113 15.80 14.90 0.87
C TRP A 113 16.71 14.70 2.10
N SER A 114 17.81 13.93 1.98
CA SER A 114 18.71 13.64 3.11
C SER A 114 19.60 14.81 3.52
N SER A 115 19.75 15.82 2.66
CA SER A 115 20.57 17.01 2.90
C SER A 115 19.85 18.10 3.73
N VAL A 116 18.56 17.94 4.06
CA VAL A 116 17.75 18.92 4.83
C VAL A 116 17.60 18.56 6.31
N GLU A 117 18.63 17.95 6.91
CA GLU A 117 18.81 17.98 8.37
C GLU A 117 19.73 19.17 8.70
N PRO A 118 19.19 20.36 9.05
CA PRO A 118 20.01 21.28 9.82
C PRO A 118 20.29 20.58 11.14
N ALA A 119 21.56 20.26 11.37
CA ALA A 119 22.06 19.80 12.65
C ALA A 119 21.44 20.67 13.76
N GLN A 120 20.46 20.13 14.48
CA GLN A 120 20.03 20.69 15.75
C GLN A 120 21.16 20.41 16.75
N GLN A 121 22.26 21.15 16.61
CA GLN A 121 23.13 21.46 17.72
C GLN A 121 22.25 22.19 18.73
N ARG A 122 21.68 21.45 19.69
CA ARG A 122 21.15 22.06 20.91
C ARG A 122 22.26 22.97 21.43
N PRO A 123 22.07 24.29 21.57
CA PRO A 123 23.02 25.07 22.30
C PRO A 123 23.06 24.49 23.71
N GLN A 124 24.19 23.87 24.08
CA GLN A 124 24.41 23.48 25.47
C GLN A 124 24.26 24.77 26.28
N LYS A 125 23.31 24.77 27.23
CA LYS A 125 23.19 25.82 28.22
C LYS A 125 24.58 25.96 28.87
N ARG A 126 25.27 27.06 28.61
CA ARG A 126 26.47 27.41 29.37
C ARG A 126 26.06 27.44 30.85
N PRO A 127 26.76 26.76 31.76
CA PRO A 127 26.55 26.99 33.18
C PRO A 127 26.89 28.46 33.49
N ALA A 128 26.04 29.12 34.26
CA ALA A 128 26.29 30.48 34.73
C ALA A 128 27.55 30.48 35.61
N PRO A 129 28.39 31.52 35.55
CA PRO A 129 29.53 31.62 36.46
C PRO A 129 29.04 31.83 37.90
N ASP A 130 29.52 30.97 38.80
CA ASP A 130 29.31 31.07 40.24
C ASP A 130 29.91 32.37 40.77
N ALA A 131 29.04 33.31 41.18
CA ALA A 131 29.41 34.42 42.02
C ALA A 131 29.22 34.04 43.50
N ASN A 132 30.34 33.62 44.10
CA ASN A 132 30.81 33.91 45.45
C ASN A 132 29.81 34.07 46.62
N LEU A 133 30.00 33.18 47.61
CA LEU A 133 30.12 33.41 49.05
C LEU A 133 29.33 34.58 49.71
N GLY A 134 28.48 34.22 50.70
CA GLY A 134 28.44 34.98 51.96
C GLY A 134 27.07 35.21 52.60
N SER A 135 26.79 34.39 53.63
CA SER A 135 26.02 34.69 54.86
C SER A 135 24.50 34.41 54.92
N PRO A 136 24.01 33.81 56.04
CA PRO A 136 22.64 33.37 56.25
C PRO A 136 21.77 34.38 57.04
N PHE A 137 20.48 34.03 57.19
CA PHE A 137 19.42 34.62 58.01
C PHE A 137 18.72 35.89 57.48
N GLN A 138 17.42 35.80 57.16
CA GLN A 138 16.34 36.21 58.08
C GLN A 138 14.94 35.94 57.51
N ALA A 139 13.98 35.82 58.45
CA ALA A 139 12.65 35.27 58.29
C ALA A 139 11.58 36.25 57.77
N ALA A 140 10.53 35.64 57.19
CA ALA A 140 9.11 36.01 57.23
C ALA A 140 8.68 37.45 56.91
N LYS A 141 7.82 37.58 55.88
CA LYS A 141 6.56 38.33 56.03
C LYS A 141 5.48 37.83 55.06
N LYS A 142 4.36 37.44 55.68
CA LYS A 142 3.09 37.05 55.07
C LYS A 142 2.49 38.27 54.35
N GLN A 143 1.93 38.06 53.17
CA GLN A 143 0.77 38.83 52.72
C GLN A 143 -0.37 37.86 52.39
N ARG A 144 -1.34 37.83 53.31
CA ARG A 144 -2.68 37.29 53.08
C ARG A 144 -3.48 38.39 52.38
N PHE A 145 -4.05 38.09 51.22
CA PHE A 145 -5.30 38.70 50.80
C PHE A 145 -6.42 37.68 50.99
N VAL A 146 -7.48 38.12 51.65
CA VAL A 146 -8.66 37.33 51.98
C VAL A 146 -9.81 37.71 51.04
N SER A 147 -10.70 36.74 50.82
CA SER A 147 -12.15 36.89 50.61
C SER A 147 -12.65 36.93 49.15
N PHE A 148 -13.75 36.27 48.75
CA PHE A 148 -14.75 35.46 49.44
C PHE A 148 -15.65 34.74 48.40
N LYS A 149 -16.29 33.62 48.83
CA LYS A 149 -17.59 33.04 48.35
C LYS A 149 -17.65 32.50 46.90
N LYS A 150 -18.36 31.40 46.59
CA LYS A 150 -19.47 30.70 47.25
C LYS A 150 -19.57 29.26 46.70
N LYS A 151 -19.90 28.31 47.57
CA LYS A 151 -20.26 26.91 47.29
C LYS A 151 -21.68 26.79 46.71
N GLY A 152 -21.86 25.85 45.80
CA GLY A 152 -23.11 25.16 45.42
C GLY A 152 -22.73 24.14 44.34
N GLY A 153 -23.03 22.84 44.40
CA GLY A 153 -24.10 22.11 45.09
C GLY A 153 -24.88 21.37 44.00
N GLY A 154 -24.88 20.03 44.03
CA GLY A 154 -25.62 19.17 43.08
C GLY A 154 -24.90 18.98 41.74
N GLU A 155 -24.98 17.87 41.00
CA GLU A 155 -25.89 16.72 41.07
C GLU A 155 -25.23 15.50 40.41
N GLN A 156 -25.67 14.36 40.90
CA GLN A 156 -25.47 12.99 40.46
C GLN A 156 -26.01 12.81 39.03
N LEU A 157 -25.23 12.26 38.10
CA LEU A 157 -25.78 11.73 36.84
C LEU A 157 -25.46 10.25 36.67
N GLN A 158 -26.54 9.54 36.40
CA GLN A 158 -26.74 8.11 36.49
C GLN A 158 -26.14 7.37 35.27
N ARG A 159 -25.69 6.14 35.52
CA ARG A 159 -25.72 5.05 34.53
C ARG A 159 -27.17 4.79 34.13
N PRO A 160 -27.44 4.54 32.84
CA PRO A 160 -28.52 3.64 32.45
C PRO A 160 -27.95 2.29 32.02
N GLN A 161 -28.54 1.21 32.54
CA GLN A 161 -28.42 -0.15 32.04
C GLN A 161 -29.26 -0.33 30.75
N ASP A 162 -28.74 -1.16 29.84
CA ASP A 162 -29.43 -1.96 28.79
C ASP A 162 -30.78 -2.55 29.26
N PRO A 163 -31.80 -2.87 28.40
CA PRO A 163 -31.65 -3.82 27.26
C PRO A 163 -32.71 -3.78 26.11
N SER A 164 -32.38 -4.31 24.92
CA SER A 164 -33.24 -5.14 24.01
C SER A 164 -32.66 -5.20 22.60
N LYS A 165 -32.15 -6.32 22.09
CA LYS A 165 -32.85 -7.53 21.58
C LYS A 165 -33.95 -7.28 20.53
N ARG A 166 -33.57 -7.39 19.26
CA ARG A 166 -34.27 -8.14 18.18
C ARG A 166 -33.17 -8.75 17.31
N SER A 167 -32.83 -10.04 17.40
CA SER A 167 -33.55 -11.21 16.89
C SER A 167 -34.11 -11.00 15.49
N PHE A 168 -33.34 -11.37 14.47
CA PHE A 168 -33.88 -12.05 13.31
C PHE A 168 -33.24 -13.43 13.22
N LYS A 169 -34.09 -14.43 13.45
CA LYS A 169 -33.85 -15.86 13.34
C LYS A 169 -34.73 -16.36 12.21
N GLY A 170 -34.17 -17.20 11.34
CA GLY A 170 -34.92 -18.08 10.46
C GLY A 170 -34.38 -18.05 9.03
N SER A 171 -34.21 -19.17 8.34
CA SER A 171 -34.40 -20.57 8.72
C SER A 171 -33.81 -21.45 7.62
N GLN A 172 -33.62 -22.71 7.99
CA GLN A 172 -32.78 -23.75 7.42
C GLN A 172 -33.26 -24.36 6.09
N ARG A 173 -32.35 -25.09 5.43
CA ARG A 173 -32.44 -26.54 5.09
C ARG A 173 -31.16 -26.93 4.33
N THR A 174 -30.19 -27.65 4.90
CA THR A 174 -30.12 -29.13 5.06
C THR A 174 -30.83 -29.92 3.97
N THR A 175 -30.06 -30.51 3.05
CA THR A 175 -30.31 -31.90 2.63
C THR A 175 -28.99 -32.59 2.33
N SER A 176 -28.85 -33.78 2.92
CA SER A 176 -27.77 -34.74 2.77
C SER A 176 -28.23 -35.81 1.78
N GLN A 177 -27.41 -36.15 0.78
CA GLN A 177 -27.43 -37.42 0.04
C GLN A 177 -25.96 -37.69 -0.35
N LYS A 178 -25.25 -38.61 0.30
CA LYS A 178 -25.31 -40.08 0.21
C LYS A 178 -25.17 -40.55 -1.24
N GLY A 179 -24.00 -41.13 -1.54
CA GLY A 179 -23.49 -41.25 -2.90
C GLY A 179 -23.97 -42.43 -3.72
N MET A 180 -23.47 -42.44 -4.96
CA MET A 180 -23.32 -43.62 -5.82
C MET A 180 -22.09 -43.44 -6.73
N ARG A 181 -21.08 -44.29 -6.56
CA ARG A 181 -20.35 -44.95 -7.65
C ARG A 181 -20.87 -46.40 -7.63
N PRO A 182 -21.01 -47.14 -8.74
CA PRO A 182 -19.93 -47.35 -9.73
C PRO A 182 -20.39 -47.52 -11.20
N GLY A 183 -19.44 -47.61 -12.13
CA GLY A 183 -19.62 -48.38 -13.38
C GLY A 183 -19.24 -47.69 -14.69
N GLY A 184 -18.36 -48.34 -15.47
CA GLY A 184 -18.09 -48.05 -16.89
C GLY A 184 -16.61 -47.74 -17.19
N GLN A 185 -15.73 -48.75 -17.16
CA GLN A 185 -15.11 -49.40 -18.34
C GLN A 185 -14.22 -48.46 -19.18
N LYS A 186 -12.89 -48.53 -19.02
CA LYS A 186 -11.91 -49.36 -19.77
C LYS A 186 -11.65 -48.91 -21.22
N SER A 187 -10.47 -48.30 -21.40
CA SER A 187 -9.39 -48.68 -22.34
C SER A 187 -9.66 -48.77 -23.85
N SER A 188 -8.98 -47.91 -24.63
CA SER A 188 -8.14 -48.25 -25.80
C SER A 188 -7.48 -46.95 -26.28
N LYS A 189 -6.16 -46.69 -26.28
CA LYS A 189 -4.98 -47.32 -26.90
C LYS A 189 -5.08 -47.54 -28.42
N ARG A 190 -4.08 -46.94 -29.11
CA ARG A 190 -3.64 -47.05 -30.52
C ARG A 190 -4.44 -46.18 -31.50
N PHE A 191 -3.83 -45.48 -32.46
CA PHE A 191 -2.51 -45.60 -33.10
C PHE A 191 -1.78 -44.27 -33.16
#